data_AF-A0AAP8GBT0-F1
#
_entry.id   AF-A0AAP8GBT0-F1
#
_cell.length_a   1.000
_cell.length_b   1.000
_cell.length_c   1.000
_cell.angle_alpha   90.00
_cell.angle_beta   90.00
_cell.angle_gamma   90.00
#
_symmetry.space_group_name_H-M   'P 1'
#
loop_
_entity.id
_entity.type
_entity.pdbx_description
1 polymer ?
#
loop_
_entity_poly.entity_id
_entity_poly.type
_entity_poly.pdbx_seq_one_letter_code
_entity_poly.pdbx_strand_id
1 'polypeptide(L)'
;MPPTPALPLDWQTFETAYDVEETCFKLASASLALLGASPFKDQAFSAFAFNAVSFPSLSLSLDTDPANRERDYYPPDWSNECIEVDVPEIGQLWEEGYARIEGALLELIDAADDELLDAIEEGYLHSLRKTMVRLETSHAFEQIRTCPRFWTVVTQIDADTEEEERLLDQVRQGLPA
;
A
#
# COMPACT_ATOMS: atom_id res chain seq x y z
N MET A 1 -9.34 -0.46 37.51
CA MET A 1 -8.42 -0.63 36.36
C MET A 1 -9.22 -1.31 35.27
N PRO A 2 -9.21 -0.80 34.03
CA PRO A 2 -9.75 -1.55 32.90
C PRO A 2 -8.88 -2.80 32.69
N PRO A 3 -9.43 -3.92 32.20
CA PRO A 3 -8.63 -5.09 31.85
C PRO A 3 -7.72 -4.73 30.67
N THR A 4 -6.43 -5.00 30.82
CA THR A 4 -5.47 -5.05 29.70
C THR A 4 -6.03 -6.00 28.63
N PRO A 5 -6.00 -5.66 27.33
CA PRO A 5 -6.46 -6.58 26.30
C PRO A 5 -5.67 -7.88 26.36
N ALA A 6 -6.40 -8.96 26.09
CA ALA A 6 -5.89 -10.31 25.96
C ALA A 6 -4.82 -10.40 24.87
N LEU A 7 -3.98 -11.44 24.97
CA LEU A 7 -3.03 -12.04 24.00
C LEU A 7 -3.03 -11.42 22.59
N PRO A 8 -1.85 -11.27 21.94
CA PRO A 8 -1.72 -10.50 20.72
C PRO A 8 -2.73 -10.96 19.66
N LEU A 9 -3.42 -10.00 19.07
CA LEU A 9 -4.47 -10.25 18.08
C LEU A 9 -3.83 -10.88 16.85
N ASP A 10 -4.45 -11.91 16.27
CA ASP A 10 -4.07 -12.33 14.92
C ASP A 10 -4.38 -11.21 13.90
N TRP A 11 -3.72 -11.26 12.74
CA TRP A 11 -3.90 -10.26 11.68
C TRP A 11 -5.38 -10.09 11.30
N GLN A 12 -6.13 -11.18 11.17
CA GLN A 12 -7.53 -11.12 10.72
C GLN A 12 -8.41 -10.34 11.70
N THR A 13 -8.19 -10.53 13.00
CA THR A 13 -8.91 -9.79 14.04
C THR A 13 -8.52 -8.31 14.04
N PHE A 14 -7.23 -8.02 13.87
CA PHE A 14 -6.74 -6.64 13.74
C PHE A 14 -7.32 -5.94 12.50
N GLU A 15 -7.21 -6.56 11.33
CA GLU A 15 -7.71 -6.06 10.06
C GLU A 15 -9.18 -5.65 10.15
N THR A 16 -9.99 -6.52 10.78
CA THR A 16 -11.43 -6.29 10.97
C THR A 16 -11.71 -5.17 11.97
N ALA A 17 -10.96 -5.10 13.07
CA ALA A 17 -11.19 -4.11 14.12
C ALA A 17 -10.84 -2.68 13.70
N TYR A 18 -9.93 -2.55 12.74
CA TYR A 18 -9.41 -1.27 12.25
C TYR A 18 -9.86 -0.94 10.81
N ASP A 19 -10.67 -1.80 10.19
CA ASP A 19 -11.15 -1.65 8.80
C ASP A 19 -9.99 -1.32 7.83
N VAL A 20 -8.89 -2.08 7.91
CA VAL A 20 -7.61 -1.74 7.24
C VAL A 20 -7.79 -1.59 5.73
N GLU A 21 -8.36 -2.61 5.07
CA GLU A 21 -8.57 -2.58 3.60
C GLU A 21 -9.47 -1.41 3.17
N GLU A 22 -10.57 -1.17 3.88
CA GLU A 22 -11.50 -0.08 3.55
C GLU A 22 -10.88 1.30 3.77
N THR A 23 -10.06 1.44 4.82
CA THR A 23 -9.33 2.68 5.11
C THR A 23 -8.28 2.93 4.04
N CYS A 24 -7.41 1.96 3.75
CA CYS A 24 -6.39 2.08 2.70
C CYS A 24 -7.02 2.38 1.33
N PHE A 25 -8.12 1.71 0.98
CA PHE A 25 -8.84 1.97 -0.27
C PHE A 25 -9.33 3.41 -0.37
N LYS A 26 -9.94 3.94 0.69
CA LYS A 26 -10.44 5.33 0.73
C LYS A 26 -9.32 6.34 0.61
N LEU A 27 -8.24 6.14 1.37
CA LEU A 27 -7.09 7.04 1.37
C LEU A 27 -6.42 7.04 -0.01
N ALA A 28 -6.07 5.87 -0.54
CA ALA A 28 -5.45 5.76 -1.85
C ALA A 28 -6.34 6.33 -2.98
N SER A 29 -7.65 6.07 -2.95
CA SER A 29 -8.59 6.64 -3.93
C SER A 29 -8.63 8.17 -3.87
N ALA A 30 -8.61 8.74 -2.66
CA ALA A 30 -8.56 10.19 -2.47
C ALA A 30 -7.18 10.77 -2.84
N SER A 31 -6.08 10.04 -2.61
CA SER A 31 -4.74 10.42 -3.06
C SER A 31 -4.66 10.51 -4.58
N LEU A 32 -5.24 9.55 -5.31
CA LEU A 32 -5.31 9.59 -6.78
C LEU A 32 -6.13 10.81 -7.26
N ALA A 33 -7.21 11.15 -6.57
CA ALA A 33 -8.00 12.35 -6.87
C ALA A 33 -7.18 13.64 -6.69
N LEU A 34 -6.49 13.75 -5.56
CA LEU A 34 -5.62 14.88 -5.23
C LEU A 34 -4.47 15.00 -6.23
N LEU A 35 -3.85 13.87 -6.59
CA LEU A 35 -2.78 13.82 -7.58
C LEU A 35 -3.27 14.28 -8.96
N GLY A 36 -4.47 13.87 -9.38
CA GLY A 36 -5.12 14.33 -10.62
C GLY A 36 -5.47 15.82 -10.63
N ALA A 37 -5.53 16.47 -9.47
CA ALA A 37 -5.76 17.91 -9.33
C ALA A 37 -4.47 18.71 -9.04
N SER A 38 -3.35 18.04 -8.82
CA SER A 38 -2.08 18.65 -8.42
C SER A 38 -1.29 19.20 -9.64
N PRO A 39 -0.11 19.82 -9.42
CA PRO A 39 0.81 20.18 -10.50
C PRO A 39 1.26 19.01 -11.38
N PHE A 40 1.10 17.77 -10.91
CA PHE A 40 1.48 16.55 -11.62
C PHE A 40 0.41 16.03 -12.59
N LYS A 41 -0.79 16.64 -12.63
CA LYS A 41 -1.94 16.18 -13.44
C LYS A 41 -1.67 15.89 -14.91
N ASP A 42 -0.69 16.57 -15.51
CA ASP A 42 -0.36 16.44 -16.94
C ASP A 42 0.69 15.34 -17.21
N GLN A 43 1.33 14.83 -16.16
CA GLN A 43 2.28 13.71 -16.23
C GLN A 43 1.55 12.42 -16.55
N ALA A 44 2.18 11.57 -17.36
CA ALA A 44 1.68 10.22 -17.61
C ALA A 44 2.42 9.24 -16.68
N PHE A 45 1.69 8.66 -15.74
CA PHE A 45 2.26 7.70 -14.80
C PHE A 45 2.33 6.31 -15.44
N SER A 46 3.48 5.66 -15.33
CA SER A 46 3.72 4.29 -15.77
C SER A 46 3.42 3.27 -14.67
N ALA A 47 3.55 3.64 -13.40
CA ALA A 47 3.38 2.71 -12.29
C ALA A 47 2.84 3.37 -11.01
N PHE A 48 2.27 2.53 -10.14
CA PHE A 48 1.85 2.86 -8.78
C PHE A 48 2.18 1.71 -7.82
N ALA A 49 2.68 2.02 -6.63
CA ALA A 49 2.99 1.05 -5.60
C ALA A 49 2.44 1.45 -4.24
N PHE A 50 1.95 0.45 -3.51
CA PHE A 50 2.00 0.49 -2.05
C PHE A 50 3.41 0.04 -1.64
N ASN A 51 4.20 0.99 -1.13
CA ASN A 51 5.57 0.77 -0.71
C ASN A 51 5.64 0.65 0.82
N ALA A 52 5.67 -0.59 1.31
CA ALA A 52 5.77 -0.95 2.72
C ALA A 52 7.22 -1.23 3.13
N VAL A 53 8.18 -0.46 2.59
CA VAL A 53 9.62 -0.64 2.84
C VAL A 53 9.92 -0.69 4.35
N SER A 54 9.34 0.18 5.16
CA SER A 54 9.59 0.24 6.60
C SER A 54 8.35 -0.12 7.40
N PHE A 55 7.85 -1.35 7.24
CA PHE A 55 6.73 -1.87 8.02
C PHE A 55 6.86 -1.49 9.52
N PRO A 56 5.85 -0.85 10.13
CA PRO A 56 4.46 -0.68 9.69
C PRO A 56 4.14 0.56 8.84
N SER A 57 5.14 1.37 8.47
CA SER A 57 4.91 2.55 7.65
C SER A 57 4.65 2.18 6.19
N LEU A 58 3.80 2.98 5.55
CA LEU A 58 3.36 2.81 4.17
C LEU A 58 3.53 4.13 3.42
N SER A 59 4.05 4.04 2.20
CA SER A 59 4.11 5.18 1.28
C SER A 59 3.53 4.80 -0.08
N LEU A 60 3.08 5.81 -0.81
CA LEU A 60 2.58 5.71 -2.16
C LEU A 60 3.70 6.13 -3.13
N SER A 61 4.19 5.17 -3.91
CA SER A 61 5.18 5.45 -4.94
C SER A 61 4.52 5.50 -6.31
N LEU A 62 4.91 6.47 -7.13
CA LEU A 62 4.50 6.57 -8.53
C LEU A 62 5.71 6.78 -9.44
N ASP A 63 5.63 6.19 -10.62
CA ASP A 63 6.66 6.37 -11.63
C ASP A 63 6.12 6.95 -12.93
N THR A 64 7.01 7.58 -13.66
CA THR A 64 6.74 8.16 -14.99
C THR A 64 7.59 7.54 -16.10
N ASP A 65 8.61 6.74 -15.77
CA ASP A 65 9.39 6.00 -16.76
C ASP A 65 8.77 4.61 -17.02
N PRO A 66 8.16 4.36 -18.19
CA PRO A 66 7.61 3.05 -18.51
C PRO A 66 8.68 1.96 -18.70
N ALA A 67 9.95 2.32 -18.85
CA ALA A 67 11.04 1.36 -19.00
C ALA A 67 11.57 0.82 -17.67
N ASN A 68 11.19 1.40 -16.52
CA ASN A 68 11.74 0.97 -15.23
C ASN A 68 11.39 -0.47 -14.87
N ARG A 69 10.18 -0.93 -15.19
CA ARG A 69 9.82 -2.35 -15.04
C ARG A 69 10.75 -3.27 -15.84
N GLU A 70 11.11 -2.90 -17.06
CA GLU A 70 11.98 -3.72 -17.93
C GLU A 70 13.45 -3.68 -17.48
N ARG A 71 13.84 -2.65 -16.74
CA ARG A 71 15.19 -2.49 -16.16
C ARG A 71 15.31 -3.08 -14.76
N ASP A 72 14.21 -3.60 -14.22
CA ASP A 72 14.14 -4.10 -12.85
C ASP A 72 14.46 -2.99 -11.83
N TYR A 73 13.93 -1.79 -12.07
CA TYR A 73 14.01 -0.64 -11.16
C TYR A 73 12.74 -0.57 -10.32
N TYR A 74 12.92 -0.59 -9.00
CA TYR A 74 11.85 -0.80 -8.02
C TYR A 74 11.42 0.52 -7.38
N PRO A 75 10.32 0.56 -6.60
CA PRO A 75 9.78 1.79 -6.05
C PRO A 75 10.78 2.75 -5.37
N PRO A 76 11.82 2.28 -4.65
CA PRO A 76 12.87 3.16 -4.13
C PRO A 76 13.66 3.94 -5.19
N ASP A 77 13.71 3.45 -6.42
CA ASP A 77 14.38 4.07 -7.57
C ASP A 77 13.40 4.81 -8.50
N TRP A 78 12.11 4.88 -8.15
CA TRP A 78 11.10 5.52 -8.99
C TRP A 78 11.13 7.04 -8.90
N SER A 79 10.58 7.67 -9.94
CA SER A 79 10.57 9.14 -10.07
C SER A 79 9.92 9.85 -8.87
N ASN A 80 8.92 9.22 -8.25
CA ASN A 80 8.25 9.72 -7.04
C ASN A 80 8.12 8.56 -6.05
N GLU A 81 9.18 8.27 -5.29
CA GLU A 81 9.22 7.20 -4.29
C GLU A 81 8.18 7.43 -3.16
N CYS A 82 7.94 8.68 -2.76
CA CYS A 82 6.96 9.05 -1.75
C CYS A 82 6.18 10.28 -2.21
N ILE A 83 5.05 10.08 -2.90
CA ILE A 83 4.24 11.18 -3.46
C ILE A 83 3.68 12.10 -2.37
N GLU A 84 3.59 11.63 -1.12
CA GLU A 84 3.18 12.39 0.05
C GLU A 84 4.09 13.59 0.33
N VAL A 85 5.38 13.48 -0.03
CA VAL A 85 6.37 14.54 0.15
C VAL A 85 6.19 15.62 -0.93
N ASP A 86 5.85 15.18 -2.15
CA ASP A 86 5.68 16.06 -3.31
C ASP A 86 4.30 16.73 -3.38
N VAL A 87 3.28 16.09 -2.80
CA VAL A 87 1.91 16.58 -2.70
C VAL A 87 1.48 16.60 -1.22
N PRO A 88 1.72 17.72 -0.49
CA PRO A 88 1.50 17.78 0.95
C PRO A 88 0.09 17.45 1.41
N GLU A 89 -0.94 17.72 0.59
CA GLU A 89 -2.32 17.34 0.87
C GLU A 89 -2.51 15.82 0.94
N ILE A 90 -1.73 15.05 0.16
CA ILE A 90 -1.71 13.59 0.25
C ILE A 90 -1.01 13.18 1.55
N GLY A 91 0.13 13.79 1.90
CA GLY A 91 0.80 13.51 3.17
C GLY A 91 -0.10 13.73 4.38
N GLN A 92 -0.79 14.88 4.44
CA GLN A 92 -1.74 15.17 5.51
C GLN A 92 -2.91 14.16 5.56
N LEU A 93 -3.43 13.77 4.40
CA LEU A 93 -4.52 12.79 4.30
C LEU A 93 -4.12 11.45 4.94
N TRP A 94 -2.90 10.97 4.68
CA TRP A 94 -2.41 9.72 5.24
C TRP A 94 -2.03 9.85 6.72
N GLU A 95 -1.38 10.95 7.13
CA GLU A 95 -1.10 11.21 8.55
C GLU A 95 -2.38 11.18 9.39
N GLU A 96 -3.45 11.84 8.94
CA GLU A 96 -4.71 11.90 9.71
C GLU A 96 -5.52 10.60 9.59
N GLY A 97 -5.57 10.03 8.37
CA GLY A 97 -6.42 8.88 8.05
C GLY A 97 -5.86 7.53 8.50
N TYR A 98 -4.54 7.41 8.57
CA TYR A 98 -3.85 6.14 8.82
C TYR A 98 -3.19 6.06 10.21
N ALA A 99 -2.99 7.18 10.92
CA ALA A 99 -2.31 7.20 12.22
C ALA A 99 -2.90 6.25 13.27
N ARG A 100 -4.22 6.03 13.28
CA ARG A 100 -4.84 5.07 14.20
C ARG A 100 -4.45 3.63 13.89
N ILE A 101 -4.35 3.27 12.60
CA ILE A 101 -3.93 1.94 12.16
C ILE A 101 -2.44 1.78 12.48
N GLU A 102 -1.61 2.72 12.05
CA GLU A 102 -0.15 2.69 12.27
C GLU A 102 0.20 2.57 13.76
N GLY A 103 -0.41 3.40 14.61
CA GLY A 103 -0.18 3.35 16.07
C GLY A 103 -0.58 2.02 16.69
N ALA A 104 -1.70 1.43 16.27
CA ALA A 104 -2.13 0.13 16.78
C ALA A 104 -1.31 -1.03 16.22
N LEU A 105 -0.81 -0.90 14.99
CA LEU A 105 0.03 -1.88 14.36
C LEU A 105 1.42 -1.92 15.02
N LEU A 106 1.96 -0.76 15.40
CA LEU A 106 3.17 -0.67 16.24
C LEU A 106 2.99 -1.42 17.57
N GLU A 107 1.88 -1.19 18.28
CA GLU A 107 1.59 -1.92 19.53
C GLU A 107 1.45 -3.44 19.30
N LEU A 108 0.87 -3.84 18.17
CA LEU A 108 0.71 -5.25 17.82
C LEU A 108 2.06 -5.93 17.55
N ILE A 109 2.93 -5.26 16.77
CA ILE A 109 4.29 -5.71 16.46
C ILE A 109 5.13 -5.83 17.73
N ASP A 110 5.09 -4.83 18.61
CA ASP A 110 5.83 -4.82 19.88
C ASP A 110 5.43 -5.98 20.81
N ALA A 111 4.21 -6.51 20.66
CA ALA A 111 3.67 -7.61 21.44
C ALA A 111 3.83 -9.00 20.79
N ALA A 112 4.23 -9.06 19.52
CA ALA A 112 4.37 -10.29 18.76
C ALA A 112 5.70 -11.01 19.04
N ASP A 113 5.68 -12.34 18.96
CA ASP A 113 6.91 -13.12 18.78
C ASP A 113 7.24 -13.25 17.29
N ASP A 114 8.38 -13.84 16.96
CA ASP A 114 8.86 -13.92 15.58
C ASP A 114 7.85 -14.62 14.64
N GLU A 115 7.22 -15.72 15.08
CA GLU A 115 6.24 -16.47 14.25
C GLU A 115 4.97 -15.64 14.01
N LEU A 116 4.49 -14.93 15.04
CA LEU A 116 3.34 -14.05 14.90
C LEU A 116 3.66 -12.81 14.06
N LEU A 117 4.88 -12.28 14.16
CA LEU A 117 5.32 -11.13 13.38
C LEU A 117 5.30 -11.45 11.88
N ASP A 118 5.86 -12.60 11.47
CA ASP A 118 5.83 -13.06 10.08
C ASP A 118 4.38 -13.17 9.56
N ALA A 119 3.48 -13.71 10.40
CA ALA A 119 2.06 -13.83 10.04
C ALA A 119 1.33 -12.48 9.96
N ILE A 120 1.71 -11.50 10.78
CA ILE A 120 1.19 -10.13 10.74
C ILE A 120 1.66 -9.43 9.47
N GLU A 121 2.95 -9.54 9.13
CA GLU A 121 3.54 -8.92 7.95
C GLU A 121 2.89 -9.45 6.67
N GLU A 122 2.81 -10.77 6.49
CA GLU A 122 2.17 -11.35 5.30
C GLU A 122 0.67 -11.01 5.25
N GLY A 123 -0.01 -11.04 6.39
CA GLY A 123 -1.41 -10.60 6.47
C GLY A 123 -1.59 -9.16 6.00
N TYR A 124 -0.71 -8.26 6.46
CA TYR A 124 -0.71 -6.85 6.07
C TYR A 124 -0.51 -6.66 4.57
N LEU A 125 0.53 -7.28 4.00
CA LEU A 125 0.79 -7.23 2.56
C LEU A 125 -0.38 -7.79 1.76
N HIS A 126 -0.98 -8.89 2.20
CA HIS A 126 -2.16 -9.46 1.56
C HIS A 126 -3.34 -8.47 1.56
N SER A 127 -3.57 -7.75 2.66
CA SER A 127 -4.59 -6.69 2.73
C SER A 127 -4.31 -5.52 1.77
N LEU A 128 -3.04 -5.14 1.59
CA LEU A 128 -2.65 -4.15 0.59
C LEU A 128 -2.85 -4.66 -0.84
N ARG A 129 -2.53 -5.93 -1.12
CA ARG A 129 -2.78 -6.57 -2.43
C ARG A 129 -4.28 -6.60 -2.76
N LYS A 130 -5.15 -6.94 -1.79
CA LYS A 130 -6.61 -6.83 -1.95
C LYS A 130 -7.05 -5.39 -2.24
N THR A 131 -6.47 -4.43 -1.51
CA THR A 131 -6.73 -3.01 -1.73
C THR A 131 -6.32 -2.57 -3.14
N MET A 132 -5.15 -3.00 -3.63
CA MET A 132 -4.67 -2.72 -4.97
C MET A 132 -5.63 -3.24 -6.05
N VAL A 133 -6.04 -4.51 -5.95
CA VAL A 133 -7.02 -5.11 -6.89
C VAL A 133 -8.36 -4.37 -6.84
N ARG A 134 -8.76 -3.90 -5.66
CA ARG A 134 -9.97 -3.07 -5.52
C ARG A 134 -9.83 -1.71 -6.22
N LEU A 135 -8.68 -1.04 -6.14
CA LEU A 135 -8.40 0.21 -6.88
C LEU A 135 -8.44 -0.01 -8.40
N GLU A 136 -7.87 -1.12 -8.87
CA GLU A 136 -7.89 -1.52 -10.29
C GLU A 136 -9.33 -1.71 -10.78
N THR A 137 -10.13 -2.49 -10.05
CA THR A 137 -11.50 -2.85 -10.44
C THR A 137 -12.52 -1.74 -10.21
N SER A 138 -12.24 -0.78 -9.32
CA SER A 138 -13.07 0.41 -9.12
C SER A 138 -12.72 1.56 -10.07
N HIS A 139 -11.81 1.35 -11.02
CA HIS A 139 -11.34 2.38 -11.95
C HIS A 139 -10.73 3.61 -11.26
N ALA A 140 -10.14 3.45 -10.06
CA ALA A 140 -9.61 4.57 -9.28
C ALA A 140 -8.48 5.31 -10.00
N PHE A 141 -7.70 4.59 -10.83
CA PHE A 141 -6.59 5.15 -11.62
C PHE A 141 -7.05 6.02 -12.79
N GLU A 142 -8.33 6.06 -13.16
CA GLU A 142 -8.86 7.00 -14.18
C GLU A 142 -8.81 8.46 -13.72
N GLN A 143 -8.56 8.70 -12.43
CA GLN A 143 -8.38 10.03 -11.86
C GLN A 143 -7.03 10.68 -12.22
N ILE A 144 -6.07 9.88 -12.68
CA ILE A 144 -4.76 10.33 -13.14
C ILE A 144 -4.53 9.90 -14.59
N ARG A 145 -3.57 10.54 -15.26
CA ARG A 145 -3.17 10.12 -16.59
C ARG A 145 -2.20 8.95 -16.49
N THR A 146 -2.54 7.82 -17.09
CA THR A 146 -1.70 6.61 -17.08
C THR A 146 -1.15 6.28 -18.48
N CYS A 147 -0.02 5.58 -18.49
CA CYS A 147 0.49 4.91 -19.69
C CYS A 147 -0.38 3.67 -20.02
N PRO A 148 -0.46 3.22 -21.28
CA PRO A 148 -1.26 2.05 -21.67
C PRO A 148 -0.92 0.76 -20.93
N ARG A 149 0.32 0.63 -20.46
CA ARG A 149 0.78 -0.48 -19.62
C ARG A 149 1.09 0.08 -18.24
N PHE A 150 0.04 0.29 -17.46
CA PHE A 150 0.15 0.76 -16.10
C PHE A 150 0.51 -0.42 -15.18
N TRP A 151 1.60 -0.28 -14.43
CA TRP A 151 2.10 -1.32 -13.55
C TRP A 151 1.71 -1.02 -12.10
N THR A 152 1.10 -2.00 -11.44
CA THR A 152 0.72 -1.92 -10.03
C THR A 152 1.44 -3.01 -9.26
N VAL A 153 2.01 -2.64 -8.11
CA VAL A 153 2.79 -3.54 -7.25
C VAL A 153 2.57 -3.22 -5.77
N VAL A 154 2.64 -4.22 -4.92
CA VAL A 154 2.78 -4.06 -3.47
C VAL A 154 4.17 -4.56 -3.14
N THR A 155 4.97 -3.79 -2.44
CA THR A 155 6.39 -4.13 -2.20
C THR A 155 6.79 -3.84 -0.76
N GLN A 156 7.84 -4.51 -0.32
CA GLN A 156 8.54 -4.25 0.93
C GLN A 156 10.06 -4.26 0.75
N ILE A 157 10.83 -4.05 1.83
CA ILE A 157 12.31 -4.16 1.79
C ILE A 157 12.71 -5.56 1.34
N ASP A 158 13.73 -5.64 0.48
CA ASP A 158 14.34 -6.88 -0.01
C ASP A 158 13.36 -7.86 -0.68
N ALA A 159 12.18 -7.38 -1.10
CA ALA A 159 11.15 -8.19 -1.73
C ALA A 159 11.61 -8.71 -3.10
N ASP A 160 11.39 -10.00 -3.35
CA ASP A 160 11.50 -10.58 -4.69
C ASP A 160 10.32 -10.07 -5.53
N THR A 161 10.63 -9.24 -6.54
CA THR A 161 9.60 -8.59 -7.36
C THR A 161 8.78 -9.58 -8.19
N GLU A 162 9.40 -10.68 -8.65
CA GLU A 162 8.64 -11.72 -9.35
C GLU A 162 7.64 -12.38 -8.41
N GLU A 163 8.02 -12.57 -7.15
CA GLU A 163 7.14 -13.13 -6.12
C GLU A 163 6.02 -12.16 -5.74
N GLU A 164 6.30 -10.87 -5.57
CA GLU A 164 5.26 -9.86 -5.29
C GLU A 164 4.25 -9.73 -6.43
N GLU A 165 4.71 -9.74 -7.68
CA GLU A 165 3.82 -9.79 -8.85
C GLU A 165 2.98 -11.07 -8.83
N ARG A 166 3.57 -12.22 -8.51
CA ARG A 166 2.87 -13.51 -8.42
C ARG A 166 1.82 -13.52 -7.30
N LEU A 167 2.14 -12.95 -6.13
CA LEU A 167 1.22 -12.85 -4.99
C LEU A 167 0.06 -11.90 -5.31
N LEU A 168 0.34 -10.76 -5.95
CA LEU A 168 -0.71 -9.85 -6.41
C LEU A 168 -1.62 -10.49 -7.48
N ASP A 169 -1.04 -11.24 -8.43
CA ASP A 169 -1.79 -11.96 -9.46
C ASP A 169 -2.69 -13.05 -8.88
N GLN A 170 -2.29 -13.71 -7.79
CA GLN A 170 -3.17 -14.65 -7.09
C GLN A 170 -4.41 -13.96 -6.53
N VAL A 171 -4.25 -12.78 -5.94
CA VAL A 171 -5.39 -11.99 -5.44
C VAL A 171 -6.29 -11.54 -6.60
N ARG A 172 -5.72 -11.11 -7.73
CA ARG A 172 -6.49 -10.78 -8.96
C ARG A 172 -7.34 -11.95 -9.45
N GLN A 173 -6.83 -13.17 -9.31
CA GLN A 173 -7.51 -14.40 -9.72
C GLN A 173 -8.50 -14.94 -8.66
N GLY A 174 -8.56 -14.32 -7.48
CA GLY A 174 -9.37 -14.79 -6.35
C GLY A 174 -8.86 -16.10 -5.74
N LEU A 175 -7.56 -16.38 -5.89
CA LEU A 175 -6.92 -17.54 -5.27
C LEU A 175 -6.57 -17.22 -3.81
N PRO A 176 -6.62 -18.23 -2.91
CA PRO A 176 -6.11 -18.05 -1.55
C PRO A 176 -4.61 -17.78 -1.60
N ALA A 177 -4.14 -16.87 -0.74
CA ALA A 177 -2.71 -16.67 -0.46
C ALA A 177 -2.14 -17.85 0.33
#